data_AF-A0A9J7Y1Z7-F1
#
_entry.id   AF-A0A9J7Y1Z7-F1
#
_cell.length_a   1.000
_cell.length_b   1.000
_cell.length_c   1.000
_cell.angle_alpha   90.00
_cell.angle_beta   90.00
_cell.angle_gamma   90.00
#
_symmetry.space_group_name_H-M   'P 1'
#
loop_
_entity.id
_entity.type
_entity.pdbx_description
1 polymer ?
#
loop_
_entity_poly.entity_id
_entity_poly.type
_entity_poly.pdbx_seq_one_letter_code
_entity_poly.pdbx_strand_id
1 'polypeptide(L)'
;VQVLVTQVSELTQQIHQLTSPAAPPAPLVPRDIPEAHYRPEPCLPAPESYSGEPDFCRTFLTKCSLHFSLQPRTFETEESKVAFALTLLSGRAALWGTAVWENHHPCWASFHSLSEEMKRVFDRNG
;
A
#
# COMPACT_ATOMS: atom_id res chain seq x y z
N VAL A 1 57.10 -28.76 -32.83
CA VAL A 1 57.17 -27.28 -32.88
C VAL A 1 56.07 -26.67 -33.74
N GLN A 2 55.79 -27.17 -34.95
CA GLN A 2 54.74 -26.61 -35.83
C GLN A 2 53.29 -26.67 -35.28
N VAL A 3 52.92 -27.73 -34.56
CA VAL A 3 51.56 -27.88 -33.97
C VAL A 3 51.27 -26.82 -32.90
N LEU A 4 52.30 -26.43 -32.14
CA LEU A 4 52.17 -25.41 -31.10
C LEU A 4 51.92 -24.01 -31.71
N VAL A 5 52.53 -23.74 -32.87
CA VAL A 5 52.37 -22.47 -33.58
C VAL A 5 50.95 -22.33 -34.14
N THR A 6 50.35 -23.42 -34.64
CA THR A 6 48.98 -23.42 -35.16
C THR A 6 47.95 -23.16 -34.06
N GLN A 7 48.11 -23.80 -32.89
CA GLN A 7 47.24 -23.57 -31.74
C GLN A 7 47.28 -22.11 -31.24
N VAL A 8 48.47 -21.50 -31.18
CA VAL A 8 48.61 -20.10 -30.73
C VAL A 8 47.95 -19.14 -31.73
N SER A 9 48.07 -19.39 -33.04
CA SER A 9 47.40 -18.58 -34.06
C SER A 9 45.87 -18.68 -33.97
N GLU A 10 45.33 -19.87 -33.76
CA GLU A 10 43.89 -20.10 -33.67
C GLU A 10 43.29 -19.43 -32.42
N LEU A 11 43.98 -19.53 -31.27
CA LEU A 11 43.56 -18.86 -30.04
C LEU A 11 43.61 -17.33 -30.17
N THR A 12 44.63 -16.79 -30.85
CA THR A 12 44.75 -15.35 -31.11
C THR A 12 43.60 -14.83 -31.97
N GLN A 13 43.15 -15.66 -32.93
CA GLN A 13 42.04 -15.33 -33.81
C GLN A 13 40.69 -15.36 -33.08
N GLN A 14 40.50 -16.29 -32.15
CA GLN A 14 39.33 -16.33 -31.28
C GLN A 14 39.26 -15.11 -30.34
N ILE A 15 40.39 -14.69 -29.77
CA ILE A 15 40.45 -13.48 -28.93
C ILE A 15 40.09 -12.22 -29.75
N HIS A 16 40.54 -12.12 -31.00
CA HIS A 16 40.17 -10.99 -31.87
C HIS A 16 38.67 -10.95 -32.17
N GLN A 17 38.00 -12.09 -32.33
CA GLN A 17 36.55 -12.13 -32.54
C GLN A 17 35.76 -11.72 -31.30
N LEU A 18 36.23 -12.11 -30.11
CA LEU A 18 35.61 -11.74 -28.83
C LEU A 18 35.89 -10.29 -28.42
N THR A 19 36.94 -9.68 -28.95
CA THR A 19 37.35 -8.29 -28.67
C THR A 19 36.75 -7.29 -29.67
N SER A 20 35.76 -7.69 -30.47
CA SER A 20 35.05 -6.79 -31.37
C SER A 20 34.50 -5.61 -30.55
N PRO A 21 34.93 -4.35 -30.82
CA PRO A 21 34.45 -3.22 -30.05
C PRO A 21 32.96 -3.05 -30.34
N ALA A 22 32.13 -3.22 -29.31
CA ALA A 22 30.75 -2.77 -29.35
C ALA A 22 30.76 -1.30 -29.77
N ALA A 23 29.87 -0.95 -30.71
CA ALA A 23 29.67 0.41 -31.17
C ALA A 23 29.63 1.37 -29.97
N PRO A 24 30.16 2.61 -30.10
CA PRO A 24 30.15 3.57 -29.00
C PRO A 24 28.73 3.66 -28.43
N PRO A 25 28.55 3.67 -27.10
CA PRO A 25 27.24 3.89 -26.53
C PRO A 25 26.73 5.20 -27.11
N ALA A 26 25.62 5.12 -27.85
CA ALA A 26 24.86 6.31 -28.22
C ALA A 26 24.68 7.14 -26.94
N PRO A 27 24.67 8.48 -27.03
CA PRO A 27 24.41 9.32 -25.87
C PRO A 27 23.21 8.73 -25.14
N LEU A 28 23.41 8.39 -23.87
CA LEU A 28 22.32 8.10 -22.96
C LEU A 28 21.56 9.43 -22.86
N VAL A 29 20.71 9.72 -23.85
CA VAL A 29 19.52 10.52 -23.61
C VAL A 29 18.95 9.91 -22.35
N PRO A 30 18.74 10.69 -21.27
CA PRO A 30 17.94 10.21 -20.16
C PRO A 30 16.70 9.65 -20.84
N ARG A 31 16.57 8.31 -20.84
CA ARG A 31 15.30 7.69 -21.21
C ARG A 31 14.33 8.45 -20.34
N ASP A 32 13.37 9.13 -20.97
CA ASP A 32 12.15 9.52 -20.29
C ASP A 32 11.81 8.31 -19.43
N ILE A 33 12.11 8.42 -18.13
CA ILE A 33 11.52 7.57 -17.13
C ILE A 33 10.06 7.71 -17.51
N PRO A 34 9.34 6.63 -17.86
CA PRO A 34 7.90 6.76 -17.91
C PRO A 34 7.61 7.34 -16.54
N GLU A 35 7.24 8.63 -16.47
CA GLU A 35 6.53 9.15 -15.33
C GLU A 35 5.40 8.17 -15.26
N ALA A 36 5.55 7.13 -14.43
CA ALA A 36 4.50 6.22 -14.12
C ALA A 36 3.52 7.20 -13.53
N HIS A 37 2.56 7.64 -14.34
CA HIS A 37 1.69 8.75 -14.02
C HIS A 37 1.10 8.32 -12.69
N TYR A 38 1.63 8.87 -11.59
CA TYR A 38 1.16 8.58 -10.25
C TYR A 38 -0.14 9.33 -10.22
N ARG A 39 -1.18 8.70 -10.79
CA ARG A 39 -2.53 9.23 -10.76
C ARG A 39 -2.82 9.42 -9.29
N PRO A 40 -3.00 10.67 -8.84
CA PRO A 40 -3.30 10.94 -7.45
C PRO A 40 -4.57 10.18 -7.09
N GLU A 41 -4.59 9.63 -5.87
CA GLU A 41 -5.81 9.01 -5.39
C GLU A 41 -6.91 10.07 -5.24
N PRO A 42 -8.16 9.75 -5.59
CA PRO A 42 -9.30 10.60 -5.30
C PRO A 42 -9.32 11.03 -3.82
N CYS A 43 -9.22 12.32 -3.57
CA CYS A 43 -9.32 12.88 -2.23
C CYS A 43 -10.79 13.13 -1.90
N LEU A 44 -11.32 12.37 -0.95
CA LEU A 44 -12.63 12.65 -0.37
C LEU A 44 -12.52 13.76 0.67
N PRO A 45 -13.58 14.57 0.88
CA PRO A 45 -13.62 15.49 2.01
C PRO A 45 -13.45 14.72 3.33
N ALA A 46 -12.92 15.40 4.34
CA ALA A 46 -12.75 14.81 5.66
C ALA A 46 -14.09 14.27 6.16
N PRO A 47 -14.18 12.98 6.54
CA PRO A 47 -15.43 12.42 7.04
C PRO A 47 -15.77 12.99 8.40
N GLU A 48 -17.07 13.05 8.67
CA GLU A 48 -17.62 13.49 9.95
C GLU A 48 -17.27 12.51 11.07
N SER A 49 -16.93 13.05 12.25
CA SER A 49 -16.67 12.24 13.44
C SER A 49 -17.93 11.52 13.93
N TYR A 50 -17.77 10.34 14.51
CA TYR A 50 -18.85 9.51 15.04
C TYR A 50 -18.82 9.46 16.57
N SER A 51 -19.87 9.93 17.24
CA SER A 51 -19.93 10.01 18.71
C SER A 51 -20.57 8.80 19.40
N GLY A 52 -21.00 7.80 18.63
CA GLY A 52 -21.60 6.56 19.14
C GLY A 52 -23.12 6.52 19.02
N GLU A 53 -23.71 7.30 18.13
CA GLU A 53 -25.15 7.33 17.86
C GLU A 53 -25.61 6.05 17.15
N PRO A 54 -26.59 5.31 17.70
CA PRO A 54 -26.97 4.03 17.13
C PRO A 54 -27.50 4.05 15.70
N ASP A 55 -28.16 5.15 15.29
CA ASP A 55 -28.69 5.29 13.93
C ASP A 55 -27.58 5.49 12.87
N PHE A 56 -26.38 5.90 13.30
CA PHE A 56 -25.30 6.32 12.40
C PHE A 56 -24.12 5.36 12.39
N CYS A 57 -24.16 4.23 13.11
CA CYS A 57 -23.07 3.25 13.11
C CYS A 57 -22.81 2.70 11.69
N ARG A 58 -23.85 2.24 11.00
CA ARG A 58 -23.75 1.59 9.67
C ARG A 58 -23.31 2.56 8.56
N THR A 59 -24.08 3.63 8.36
CA THR A 59 -23.60 5.01 8.44
C THR A 59 -22.09 5.25 8.23
N PHE A 60 -21.47 5.47 9.38
CA PHE A 60 -20.05 5.68 9.59
C PHE A 60 -19.17 4.60 8.94
N LEU A 61 -19.45 3.31 9.20
CA LEU A 61 -18.64 2.21 8.66
C LEU A 61 -18.65 2.15 7.13
N THR A 62 -19.77 2.51 6.52
CA THR A 62 -19.90 2.61 5.05
C THR A 62 -19.04 3.75 4.51
N LYS A 63 -19.05 4.91 5.18
CA LYS A 63 -18.18 6.05 4.82
C LYS A 63 -16.71 5.65 4.87
N CYS A 64 -16.26 4.99 5.94
CA CYS A 64 -14.88 4.48 6.05
C CYS A 64 -14.52 3.54 4.88
N SER A 65 -15.42 2.60 4.56
CA SER A 65 -15.22 1.65 3.45
C SER A 65 -15.07 2.34 2.08
N LEU A 66 -15.80 3.45 1.86
CA LEU A 66 -15.67 4.25 0.65
C LEU A 66 -14.30 4.95 0.57
N HIS A 67 -13.81 5.52 1.67
CA HIS A 67 -12.45 6.08 1.72
C HIS A 67 -11.39 5.05 1.36
N PHE A 68 -11.49 3.85 1.93
CA PHE A 68 -10.52 2.77 1.64
C PHE A 68 -10.56 2.33 0.17
N SER A 69 -11.75 2.30 -0.42
CA SER A 69 -11.93 1.93 -1.83
C SER A 69 -11.42 2.99 -2.80
N LEU A 70 -11.50 4.26 -2.42
CA LEU A 70 -11.07 5.39 -3.22
C LEU A 70 -9.58 5.71 -3.05
N GLN A 71 -8.98 5.32 -1.93
CA GLN A 71 -7.59 5.60 -1.59
C GLN A 71 -6.83 4.30 -1.21
N PRO A 72 -6.82 3.27 -2.09
CA PRO A 72 -6.23 1.97 -1.77
C PRO A 72 -4.73 2.00 -1.42
N ARG A 73 -3.96 2.97 -1.93
CA ARG A 73 -2.53 3.20 -1.60
C ARG A 73 -2.36 3.86 -0.24
N THR A 74 -3.26 4.76 0.12
CA THR A 74 -3.29 5.35 1.48
C THR A 74 -3.69 4.29 2.51
N PHE A 75 -4.60 3.40 2.15
CA PHE A 75 -5.17 2.37 3.02
C PHE A 75 -4.72 0.95 2.65
N GLU A 76 -3.42 0.78 2.42
CA GLU A 76 -2.82 -0.51 2.00
C GLU A 76 -2.89 -1.59 3.08
N THR A 77 -2.87 -1.20 4.36
CA THR A 77 -2.84 -2.14 5.49
C THR A 77 -4.14 -2.09 6.28
N GLU A 78 -4.46 -3.20 6.95
CA GLU A 78 -5.58 -3.21 7.89
C GLU A 78 -5.35 -2.24 9.07
N GLU A 79 -4.11 -2.08 9.50
CA GLU A 79 -3.73 -1.12 10.53
C GLU A 79 -4.07 0.32 10.13
N SER A 80 -3.78 0.75 8.89
CA SER A 80 -4.08 2.13 8.46
C SER A 80 -5.59 2.38 8.35
N LYS A 81 -6.37 1.37 7.94
CA LYS A 81 -7.85 1.44 7.95
C LYS A 81 -8.41 1.57 9.36
N VAL A 82 -7.91 0.75 10.28
CA VAL A 82 -8.32 0.77 11.69
C VAL A 82 -7.94 2.11 12.35
N ALA A 83 -6.71 2.57 12.15
CA ALA A 83 -6.24 3.86 12.66
C ALA A 83 -7.09 5.02 12.12
N PHE A 84 -7.44 5.00 10.84
CA PHE A 84 -8.32 6.02 10.27
C PHE A 84 -9.72 5.99 10.87
N ALA A 85 -10.33 4.82 11.07
CA ALA A 85 -11.63 4.74 11.74
C ALA A 85 -11.56 5.29 13.18
N LEU A 86 -10.45 5.05 13.88
CA LEU A 86 -10.22 5.55 15.24
C LEU A 86 -10.13 7.08 15.33
N THR A 87 -9.42 7.73 14.40
CA THR A 87 -9.28 9.20 14.41
C THR A 87 -10.61 9.91 14.21
N LEU A 88 -11.62 9.21 13.71
CA LEU A 88 -12.97 9.73 13.50
C LEU A 88 -13.91 9.43 14.68
N LEU A 89 -13.48 8.68 15.69
CA LEU A 89 -14.31 8.46 16.87
C LEU A 89 -14.30 9.72 17.76
N SER A 90 -15.47 10.06 18.29
CA SER A 90 -15.65 11.14 19.25
C SER A 90 -16.58 10.71 20.39
N GLY A 91 -16.77 11.57 21.39
CA GLY A 91 -17.73 11.33 22.47
C GLY A 91 -17.60 9.95 23.13
N ARG A 92 -18.72 9.21 23.20
CA ARG A 92 -18.74 7.86 23.82
C ARG A 92 -18.03 6.82 22.97
N ALA A 93 -18.04 6.95 21.64
CA ALA A 93 -17.31 6.04 20.77
C ALA A 93 -15.79 6.14 20.99
N ALA A 94 -15.26 7.34 21.20
CA ALA A 94 -13.84 7.52 21.54
C ALA A 94 -13.49 6.86 22.89
N LEU A 95 -14.32 7.05 23.92
CA LEU A 95 -14.12 6.41 25.23
C LEU A 95 -14.12 4.88 25.13
N TRP A 96 -15.06 4.33 24.37
CA TRP A 96 -15.10 2.90 24.06
C TRP A 96 -13.83 2.45 23.32
N GLY A 97 -13.39 3.20 22.31
CA GLY A 97 -12.18 2.92 21.56
C GLY A 97 -10.95 2.83 22.46
N THR A 98 -10.77 3.79 23.38
CA THR A 98 -9.68 3.76 24.37
C THR A 98 -9.77 2.51 25.26
N ALA A 99 -10.94 2.20 25.80
CA ALA A 99 -11.11 1.02 26.66
C ALA A 99 -10.79 -0.29 25.90
N VAL A 100 -11.26 -0.43 24.66
CA VAL A 100 -11.00 -1.60 23.82
C VAL A 100 -9.52 -1.71 23.44
N TRP A 101 -8.83 -0.56 23.31
CA TRP A 101 -7.38 -0.51 23.08
C TRP A 101 -6.59 -0.98 24.30
N GLU A 102 -6.90 -0.46 25.48
CA GLU A 102 -6.26 -0.84 26.75
C GLU A 102 -6.44 -2.32 27.08
N ASN A 103 -7.57 -2.91 26.69
CA ASN A 103 -7.85 -4.32 26.90
C ASN A 103 -7.22 -5.25 25.85
N HIS A 104 -6.40 -4.73 24.92
CA HIS A 104 -5.80 -5.50 23.83
C HIS A 104 -6.82 -6.34 23.04
N HIS A 105 -8.00 -5.78 22.81
CA HIS A 105 -9.11 -6.52 22.21
C HIS A 105 -8.76 -6.97 20.77
N PRO A 106 -9.11 -8.20 20.35
CA PRO A 106 -8.75 -8.71 19.02
C PRO A 106 -9.42 -7.97 17.85
N CYS A 107 -10.37 -7.06 18.11
CA CYS A 107 -11.04 -6.30 17.05
C CYS A 107 -10.09 -5.33 16.30
N TRP A 108 -8.93 -5.01 16.86
CA TRP A 108 -7.92 -4.16 16.20
C TRP A 108 -7.20 -4.84 15.03
N ALA A 109 -7.37 -6.15 14.86
CA ALA A 109 -6.67 -6.91 13.83
C ALA A 109 -7.09 -6.57 12.38
N SER A 110 -8.35 -6.14 12.19
CA SER A 110 -8.85 -5.77 10.87
C SER A 110 -10.00 -4.77 10.96
N PHE A 111 -10.22 -4.01 9.89
CA PHE A 111 -11.38 -3.12 9.83
C PHE A 111 -12.70 -3.89 9.92
N HIS A 112 -12.73 -5.12 9.40
CA HIS A 112 -13.89 -6.00 9.52
C HIS A 112 -14.20 -6.35 10.97
N SER A 113 -13.20 -6.80 11.73
CA SER A 113 -13.37 -7.15 13.15
C SER A 113 -13.77 -5.93 13.99
N LEU A 114 -13.18 -4.76 13.72
CA LEU A 114 -13.58 -3.50 14.34
C LEU A 114 -15.04 -3.17 14.00
N SER A 115 -15.44 -3.32 12.74
CA SER A 115 -16.81 -3.03 12.27
C SER A 115 -17.85 -3.88 12.97
N GLU A 116 -17.60 -5.18 13.13
CA GLU A 116 -18.53 -6.08 13.83
C GLU A 116 -18.65 -5.71 15.31
N GLU A 117 -17.54 -5.40 15.97
CA GLU A 117 -17.56 -4.99 17.36
C GLU A 117 -18.27 -3.63 17.54
N MET A 118 -18.04 -2.66 16.65
CA MET A 118 -18.75 -1.39 16.66
C MET A 118 -20.25 -1.57 16.47
N LYS A 119 -20.69 -2.47 15.58
CA LYS A 119 -22.11 -2.79 15.42
C LYS A 119 -22.67 -3.43 16.69
N ARG A 120 -21.95 -4.39 17.27
CA ARG A 120 -22.36 -5.06 18.52
C ARG A 120 -22.59 -4.07 19.67
N VAL A 121 -21.77 -3.03 19.75
CA VAL A 121 -21.80 -2.06 20.87
C VAL A 121 -22.75 -0.90 20.60
N PHE A 122 -22.81 -0.40 19.37
CA PHE A 122 -23.52 0.83 19.06
C PHE A 122 -24.72 0.66 18.14
N ASP A 123 -24.83 -0.39 17.34
CA ASP A 123 -25.98 -0.55 16.43
C ASP A 123 -27.28 -0.81 17.21
N ARG A 124 -28.37 -0.20 16.75
CA ARG A 124 -29.68 -0.33 17.41
C ARG A 124 -30.31 -1.72 17.24
N ASN A 125 -29.86 -2.47 16.23
CA ASN A 125 -30.42 -3.75 15.81
C ASN A 125 -29.51 -4.95 16.17
N GLY A 126 -28.65 -4.81 17.18
CA GLY A 126 -27.84 -5.91 17.73
C GLY A 126 -28.66 -6.94 18.49
#